data_AF-A0A1S3C085-F1
#
_entry.id   AF-A0A1S3C085-F1
#
_cell.length_a   1.000
_cell.length_b   1.000
_cell.length_c   1.000
_cell.angle_alpha   90.00
_cell.angle_beta   90.00
_cell.angle_gamma   90.00
#
_symmetry.space_group_name_H-M   'P 1'
#
loop_
_entity.id
_entity.type
_entity.pdbx_description
1 polymer ?
#
loop_
_entity_poly.entity_id
_entity_poly.type
_entity_poly.pdbx_seq_one_letter_code
_entity_poly.pdbx_strand_id
1 'polypeptide(L)'
;MQRKLIRPLFPWLILLPLLIFFLYSLTVSLHAPISPSPKIKKISASPTCNLFKGHWSRDPNRRPIYDETCPFHRNAWNCFRNQRENMGTINSWKWVPQTCDLPQIDPFRFLDLMRNRNIGFVGDSLNENFLTSFLCSLRVADLGAKKWKRKGAWKGAYFPTFNVTVAYHRAVLLAKYKWQPKYSASGDQSQSEGVYRVDVDIPADDWANITNFYDVLVFNTGHWWGYDKFPKEKPLVFYRAGQPIVPALEMMDGLKLVLKHMVSHIQKEIPGKTLKFWRLQSPRHFYGGEWNQNGSCLFNEPLEESQLDIWFDPSNNGVNREARTINRLIDEAIRDTDFEVLDLTHLSEFRADAHPAIWLGRQDAVAVWGQDCMHWCLPGVPDTWVDILSKLISHHLKME
;
A
#
# COMPACT_ATOMS: atom_id res chain seq x y z
N MET A 1 62.46 -48.64 -64.23
CA MET A 1 61.41 -49.60 -64.64
C MET A 1 60.66 -50.04 -63.37
N GLN A 2 59.34 -50.22 -63.47
CA GLN A 2 58.36 -50.59 -62.41
C GLN A 2 57.70 -49.47 -61.59
N ARG A 3 56.52 -49.07 -62.10
CA ARG A 3 55.38 -48.53 -61.33
C ARG A 3 54.90 -49.60 -60.34
N LYS A 4 54.66 -49.23 -59.08
CA LYS A 4 53.78 -49.99 -58.18
C LYS A 4 52.54 -49.16 -57.87
N LEU A 5 51.42 -49.73 -58.30
CA LEU A 5 50.03 -49.32 -58.09
C LEU A 5 49.70 -49.51 -56.60
N ILE A 6 49.31 -48.45 -55.89
CA ILE A 6 48.67 -48.57 -54.56
C ILE A 6 47.21 -48.13 -54.73
N ARG A 7 46.29 -49.08 -54.55
CA ARG A 7 44.84 -48.89 -54.61
C ARG A 7 44.35 -48.08 -53.39
N PRO A 8 43.37 -47.17 -53.53
CA PRO A 8 42.84 -46.39 -52.43
C PRO A 8 41.69 -47.16 -51.75
N LEU A 9 42.00 -48.00 -50.77
CA LEU A 9 40.99 -48.67 -49.92
C LEU A 9 40.63 -47.85 -48.65
N PHE A 10 41.17 -46.65 -48.50
CA PHE A 10 41.02 -45.84 -47.28
C PHE A 10 39.68 -45.09 -47.12
N PRO A 11 38.94 -44.65 -48.16
CA PRO A 11 37.68 -43.91 -47.94
C PRO A 11 36.52 -44.77 -47.42
N TRP A 12 36.57 -46.09 -47.65
CA TRP A 12 35.47 -47.00 -47.33
C TRP A 12 35.44 -47.47 -45.87
N LEU A 13 36.56 -47.35 -45.15
CA LEU A 13 36.64 -47.74 -43.73
C LEU A 13 35.96 -46.72 -42.80
N ILE A 14 35.71 -45.48 -43.25
CA ILE A 14 35.11 -44.41 -42.43
C ILE A 14 33.62 -44.22 -42.75
N LEU A 15 33.19 -44.48 -43.98
CA LEU A 15 31.80 -44.27 -44.40
C LEU A 15 30.84 -45.34 -43.87
N LEU A 16 31.31 -46.58 -43.72
CA LEU A 16 30.49 -47.70 -43.22
C LEU A 16 30.01 -47.50 -41.77
N PRO A 17 30.85 -47.12 -40.78
CA PRO A 17 30.38 -46.94 -39.40
C PRO A 17 29.44 -45.74 -39.24
N LEU A 18 29.63 -44.67 -40.02
CA LEU A 18 28.73 -43.51 -40.02
C LEU A 18 27.34 -43.85 -40.53
N LEU A 19 27.24 -44.68 -41.58
CA LEU A 19 25.95 -45.15 -42.10
C LEU A 19 25.22 -46.04 -41.08
N ILE A 20 25.95 -46.93 -40.39
CA ILE A 20 25.39 -47.79 -39.34
C ILE A 20 24.86 -46.94 -38.17
N PHE A 21 25.61 -45.91 -37.75
CA PHE A 21 25.18 -45.02 -36.67
C PHE A 21 23.92 -44.22 -37.04
N PHE A 22 23.84 -43.74 -38.28
CA PHE A 22 22.68 -43.03 -38.79
C PHE A 22 21.45 -43.94 -38.86
N LEU A 23 21.58 -45.16 -39.38
CA LEU A 23 20.48 -46.13 -39.42
C LEU A 23 20.03 -46.55 -38.01
N TYR A 24 20.95 -46.70 -37.05
CA TYR A 24 20.60 -46.99 -35.66
C TYR A 24 19.79 -45.86 -35.03
N SER A 25 20.16 -44.59 -35.25
CA SER A 25 19.42 -43.43 -34.73
C SER A 25 17.99 -43.33 -35.26
N LEU A 26 17.77 -43.69 -36.53
CA LEU A 26 16.43 -43.76 -37.13
C LEU A 26 15.57 -44.87 -36.51
N THR A 27 16.14 -46.03 -36.19
CA THR A 27 15.40 -47.13 -35.57
C THR A 27 14.99 -46.87 -34.12
N VAL A 28 15.81 -46.13 -33.35
CA VAL A 28 15.50 -45.74 -31.96
C VAL A 28 14.34 -44.72 -31.92
N SER A 29 14.24 -43.85 -32.92
CA SER A 29 13.15 -42.87 -33.00
C SER A 29 11.79 -43.48 -33.39
N LEU A 30 11.77 -44.69 -33.94
CA LEU A 30 10.56 -45.41 -34.37
C LEU A 30 9.98 -46.36 -33.31
N HIS A 31 10.68 -46.61 -32.21
CA HIS A 31 10.24 -47.52 -31.12
C HIS A 31 10.09 -46.84 -29.76
N ALA A 32 9.90 -45.52 -29.72
CA ALA A 32 9.51 -44.85 -28.49
C ALA A 32 8.14 -45.39 -28.02
N PRO A 33 8.03 -45.99 -26.83
CA PRO A 33 6.77 -46.49 -26.32
C PRO A 33 5.80 -45.32 -26.12
N ILE A 34 4.60 -45.46 -26.70
CA ILE A 34 3.48 -44.54 -26.51
C ILE A 34 3.09 -44.60 -25.02
N SER A 35 3.59 -43.66 -24.23
CA SER A 35 3.10 -43.43 -22.87
C SER A 35 1.60 -43.11 -22.93
N PRO A 36 0.77 -43.71 -22.08
CA PRO A 36 -0.65 -43.38 -22.03
C PRO A 36 -0.79 -41.88 -21.73
N SER A 37 -1.55 -41.20 -22.60
CA SER A 37 -2.00 -39.82 -22.42
C SER A 37 -2.36 -39.59 -20.95
N PRO A 38 -1.69 -38.69 -20.22
CA PRO A 38 -2.15 -38.33 -18.90
C PRO A 38 -3.53 -37.73 -19.12
N LYS A 39 -4.56 -38.41 -18.60
CA LYS A 39 -5.88 -37.82 -18.40
C LYS A 39 -5.62 -36.40 -17.90
N ILE A 40 -6.04 -35.41 -18.68
CA ILE A 40 -6.05 -34.01 -18.26
C ILE A 40 -6.92 -34.01 -17.00
N LYS A 41 -6.29 -34.19 -15.84
CA LYS A 41 -6.80 -33.66 -14.59
C LYS A 41 -6.94 -32.19 -14.95
N LYS A 42 -8.18 -31.70 -14.99
CA LYS A 42 -8.44 -30.27 -14.86
C LYS A 42 -7.48 -29.81 -13.78
N ILE A 43 -6.45 -29.08 -14.16
CA ILE A 43 -5.63 -28.35 -13.22
C ILE A 43 -6.67 -27.45 -12.59
N SER A 44 -7.12 -27.84 -11.40
CA SER A 44 -7.84 -26.95 -10.51
C SER A 44 -7.07 -25.66 -10.59
N ALA A 45 -7.70 -24.60 -11.10
CA ALA A 45 -7.13 -23.26 -11.05
C ALA A 45 -6.51 -23.13 -9.65
N SER A 46 -5.20 -22.90 -9.60
CA SER A 46 -4.56 -22.57 -8.32
C SER A 46 -5.46 -21.53 -7.67
N PRO A 47 -5.86 -21.69 -6.40
CA PRO A 47 -6.64 -20.66 -5.73
C PRO A 47 -5.92 -19.33 -5.99
N THR A 48 -6.61 -18.35 -6.53
CA THR A 48 -6.08 -17.00 -6.72
C THR A 48 -5.47 -16.58 -5.38
N CYS A 49 -4.16 -16.33 -5.38
CA CYS A 49 -3.38 -16.00 -4.19
C CYS A 49 -3.97 -14.75 -3.52
N ASN A 50 -4.59 -14.92 -2.35
CA ASN A 50 -5.08 -13.80 -1.56
C ASN A 50 -3.98 -13.33 -0.61
N LEU A 51 -3.29 -12.24 -0.98
CA LEU A 51 -2.18 -11.68 -0.20
C LEU A 51 -2.64 -11.08 1.15
N PHE A 52 -3.94 -10.84 1.32
CA PHE A 52 -4.53 -10.18 2.48
C PHE A 52 -5.00 -11.16 3.56
N LYS A 53 -5.05 -12.47 3.25
CA LYS A 53 -5.40 -13.54 4.20
C LYS A 53 -4.19 -14.40 4.49
N GLY A 54 -3.86 -14.53 5.77
CA GLY A 54 -2.61 -15.11 6.21
C GLY A 54 -2.46 -15.04 7.72
N HIS A 55 -1.22 -15.19 8.17
CA HIS A 55 -0.86 -15.04 9.58
C HIS A 55 0.52 -14.38 9.69
N TRP A 56 0.81 -13.79 10.84
CA TRP A 56 2.16 -13.35 11.16
C TRP A 56 2.99 -14.51 11.72
N SER A 57 4.21 -14.63 11.22
CA SER A 57 5.18 -15.60 11.71
C SER A 57 6.51 -14.90 12.00
N ARG A 58 7.24 -15.36 13.01
CA ARG A 58 8.57 -14.81 13.34
C ARG A 58 9.63 -15.44 12.46
N ASP A 59 10.40 -14.59 11.79
CA ASP A 59 11.63 -14.94 11.11
C ASP A 59 12.80 -14.19 11.78
N PRO A 60 13.57 -14.85 12.66
CA PRO A 60 14.65 -14.20 13.40
C PRO A 60 15.80 -13.75 12.49
N ASN A 61 15.84 -14.17 11.23
CA ASN A 61 16.82 -13.75 10.24
C ASN A 61 16.32 -12.60 9.36
N ARG A 62 15.01 -12.30 9.38
CA ARG A 62 14.44 -11.17 8.64
C ARG A 62 15.02 -9.85 9.16
N ARG A 63 15.44 -9.00 8.25
CA ARG A 63 15.91 -7.65 8.52
C ARG A 63 15.19 -6.64 7.61
N PRO A 64 15.00 -5.39 8.06
CA PRO A 64 14.60 -4.31 7.18
C PRO A 64 15.62 -4.09 6.05
N ILE A 65 15.15 -3.65 4.88
CA ILE A 65 16.03 -3.33 3.73
C ILE A 65 16.65 -1.93 3.81
N TYR A 66 16.17 -1.09 4.73
CA TYR A 66 16.68 0.25 4.97
C TYR A 66 16.78 0.50 6.48
N ASP A 67 17.58 1.50 6.84
CA ASP A 67 17.86 1.90 8.21
C ASP A 67 17.34 3.32 8.51
N GLU A 68 17.65 3.81 9.71
CA GLU A 68 17.25 5.14 10.17
C GLU A 68 17.81 6.30 9.36
N THR A 69 18.79 6.07 8.48
CA THR A 69 19.47 7.12 7.70
C THR A 69 18.71 7.52 6.44
N CYS A 70 17.67 6.77 6.06
CA CYS A 70 16.87 7.10 4.89
C CYS A 70 16.35 8.56 4.92
N PRO A 71 16.64 9.39 3.90
CA PRO A 71 16.38 10.83 3.92
C PRO A 71 14.90 11.21 3.78
N PHE A 72 14.03 10.22 3.55
CA PHE A 72 12.59 10.42 3.42
C PHE A 72 11.84 10.24 4.74
N HIS A 73 12.48 9.73 5.79
CA HIS A 73 11.87 9.57 7.10
C HIS A 73 11.24 10.86 7.63
N ARG A 74 10.16 10.69 8.40
CA ARG A 74 9.65 11.71 9.31
C ARG A 74 10.12 11.36 10.71
N ASN A 75 10.45 12.38 11.51
CA ASN A 75 11.08 12.13 12.80
C ASN A 75 10.24 11.27 13.73
N ALA A 76 8.92 11.50 13.77
CA ALA A 76 8.00 10.77 14.62
C ALA A 76 7.86 9.27 14.28
N TRP A 77 8.23 8.84 13.06
CA TRP A 77 8.07 7.45 12.61
C TRP A 77 9.40 6.69 12.59
N ASN A 78 10.53 7.39 12.72
CA ASN A 78 11.86 6.77 12.70
C ASN A 78 12.20 6.19 14.09
N CYS A 79 11.59 5.04 14.40
CA CYS A 79 11.67 4.43 15.72
C CYS A 79 13.06 3.85 16.04
N PHE A 80 13.86 3.47 15.03
CA PHE A 80 15.27 3.15 15.26
C PHE A 80 16.04 4.35 15.79
N ARG A 81 15.96 5.50 15.11
CA ARG A 81 16.64 6.71 15.58
C ARG A 81 16.12 7.21 16.92
N ASN A 82 14.82 7.04 17.16
CA ASN A 82 14.19 7.43 18.42
C ASN A 82 14.39 6.38 19.53
N GLN A 83 15.23 5.36 19.30
CA GLN A 83 15.67 4.36 20.27
C GLN A 83 14.52 3.58 20.90
N ARG A 84 13.50 3.27 20.10
CA ARG A 84 12.44 2.37 20.52
C ARG A 84 12.99 0.97 20.78
N GLU A 85 12.63 0.41 21.92
CA GLU A 85 13.00 -0.94 22.31
C GLU A 85 12.33 -1.98 21.40
N ASN A 86 12.85 -3.22 21.40
CA ASN A 86 12.26 -4.36 20.70
C ASN A 86 12.10 -4.21 19.17
N MET A 87 12.69 -3.19 18.55
CA MET A 87 12.60 -2.99 17.09
C MET A 87 13.14 -4.17 16.28
N GLY A 88 14.10 -4.93 16.82
CA GLY A 88 14.56 -6.19 16.20
C GLY A 88 13.46 -7.25 16.14
N THR A 89 12.73 -7.46 17.24
CA THR A 89 11.59 -8.39 17.32
C THR A 89 10.45 -7.91 16.43
N ILE A 90 10.08 -6.62 16.51
CA ILE A 90 9.00 -6.03 15.70
C ILE A 90 9.24 -6.23 14.20
N ASN A 91 10.50 -6.09 13.74
CA ASN A 91 10.90 -6.27 12.35
C ASN A 91 11.17 -7.74 11.95
N SER A 92 11.25 -8.66 12.91
CA SER A 92 11.36 -10.10 12.64
C SER A 92 10.03 -10.72 12.19
N TRP A 93 8.91 -10.08 12.49
CA TRP A 93 7.59 -10.52 12.04
C TRP A 93 7.46 -10.42 10.52
N LYS A 94 7.02 -11.51 9.89
CA LYS A 94 6.73 -11.64 8.48
C LYS A 94 5.28 -12.07 8.28
N TRP A 95 4.58 -11.43 7.36
CA TRP A 95 3.25 -11.87 6.94
C TRP A 95 3.37 -13.03 5.96
N VAL A 96 2.65 -14.11 6.22
CA VAL A 96 2.62 -15.33 5.41
C VAL A 96 1.20 -15.54 4.89
N PRO A 97 0.93 -15.24 3.60
CA PRO A 97 -0.36 -15.54 2.99
C PRO A 97 -0.68 -17.04 3.00
N GLN A 98 -1.95 -17.41 3.04
CA GLN A 98 -2.38 -18.81 3.20
C GLN A 98 -1.98 -19.72 2.03
N THR A 99 -1.99 -19.21 0.80
CA THR A 99 -1.90 -20.04 -0.41
C THR A 99 -0.72 -19.68 -1.31
N CYS A 100 0.17 -18.80 -0.86
CA CYS A 100 1.26 -18.29 -1.68
C CYS A 100 2.35 -17.58 -0.87
N ASP A 101 3.52 -17.45 -1.47
CA ASP A 101 4.63 -16.73 -0.88
C ASP A 101 4.51 -15.21 -1.06
N LEU A 102 4.91 -14.46 -0.04
CA LEU A 102 5.17 -13.03 -0.11
C LEU A 102 6.66 -12.79 0.20
N PRO A 103 7.53 -12.73 -0.82
CA PRO A 103 8.91 -12.32 -0.61
C PRO A 103 8.97 -10.82 -0.31
N GLN A 104 10.04 -10.41 0.38
CA GLN A 104 10.38 -9.01 0.51
C GLN A 104 10.62 -8.40 -0.88
N ILE A 105 10.28 -7.13 -1.06
CA ILE A 105 10.51 -6.41 -2.32
C ILE A 105 11.98 -6.50 -2.75
N ASP A 106 12.20 -6.82 -4.03
CA ASP A 106 13.46 -6.54 -4.72
C ASP A 106 13.36 -5.14 -5.33
N PRO A 107 13.97 -4.11 -4.73
CA PRO A 107 13.80 -2.73 -5.18
C PRO A 107 14.41 -2.47 -6.56
N PHE A 108 15.47 -3.20 -6.94
CA PHE A 108 16.09 -3.06 -8.26
C PHE A 108 15.15 -3.59 -9.33
N ARG A 109 14.64 -4.81 -9.14
CA ARG A 109 13.70 -5.42 -10.08
C ARG A 109 12.40 -4.63 -10.18
N PHE A 110 11.88 -4.15 -9.05
CA PHE A 110 10.65 -3.37 -9.03
C PHE A 110 10.81 -2.04 -9.77
N LEU A 111 11.88 -1.28 -9.49
CA LEU A 111 12.12 -0.01 -10.18
C LEU A 111 12.40 -0.19 -11.68
N ASP A 112 13.05 -1.29 -12.08
CA ASP A 112 13.27 -1.59 -13.49
C ASP A 112 11.95 -1.90 -14.22
N LEU A 113 11.04 -2.67 -13.60
CA LEU A 113 9.69 -2.88 -14.12
C LEU A 113 8.89 -1.58 -14.22
N MET A 114 9.10 -0.66 -13.26
CA MET A 114 8.45 0.66 -13.23
C MET A 114 9.14 1.71 -14.09
N ARG A 115 10.18 1.38 -14.86
CA ARG A 115 10.99 2.35 -15.60
C ARG A 115 10.13 3.27 -16.46
N ASN A 116 10.38 4.58 -16.37
CA ASN A 116 9.63 5.65 -17.04
C ASN A 116 8.16 5.81 -16.61
N ARG A 117 7.74 5.17 -15.52
CA ARG A 117 6.37 5.27 -14.98
C ARG A 117 6.36 5.99 -13.63
N ASN A 118 5.20 6.46 -13.20
CA ASN A 118 5.03 7.20 -11.95
C ASN A 118 3.94 6.60 -11.04
N ILE A 119 4.15 6.69 -9.73
CA ILE A 119 3.22 6.21 -8.69
C ILE A 119 2.76 7.40 -7.83
N GLY A 120 1.46 7.52 -7.62
CA GLY A 120 0.86 8.56 -6.79
C GLY A 120 0.11 7.97 -5.60
N PHE A 121 0.30 8.55 -4.42
CA PHE A 121 -0.49 8.31 -3.22
C PHE A 121 -1.37 9.53 -2.98
N VAL A 122 -2.65 9.32 -2.72
CA VAL A 122 -3.61 10.41 -2.44
C VAL A 122 -4.35 10.08 -1.16
N GLY A 123 -4.42 11.01 -0.22
CA GLY A 123 -5.21 10.81 0.99
C GLY A 123 -4.61 11.40 2.27
N ASP A 124 -4.76 10.67 3.38
CA ASP A 124 -4.37 11.12 4.71
C ASP A 124 -2.93 10.75 5.11
N SER A 125 -2.56 11.03 6.36
CA SER A 125 -1.21 10.83 6.88
C SER A 125 -0.76 9.37 6.94
N LEU A 126 -1.68 8.40 6.89
CA LEU A 126 -1.30 6.99 6.84
C LEU A 126 -0.81 6.61 5.45
N ASN A 127 -1.32 7.25 4.39
CA ASN A 127 -0.69 7.13 3.07
C ASN A 127 0.66 7.83 3.01
N GLU A 128 0.88 8.91 3.76
CA GLU A 128 2.23 9.51 3.90
C GLU A 128 3.19 8.57 4.66
N ASN A 129 2.71 7.89 5.70
CA ASN A 129 3.48 6.90 6.46
C ASN A 129 3.85 5.69 5.58
N PHE A 130 2.89 5.19 4.80
CA PHE A 130 3.13 4.14 3.80
C PHE A 130 4.11 4.59 2.71
N LEU A 131 3.88 5.76 2.10
CA LEU A 131 4.80 6.37 1.12
C LEU A 131 6.21 6.44 1.68
N THR A 132 6.39 6.82 2.94
CA THR A 132 7.73 6.99 3.52
C THR A 132 8.49 5.66 3.57
N SER A 133 7.83 4.57 3.98
CA SER A 133 8.40 3.21 3.88
C SER A 133 8.73 2.86 2.42
N PHE A 134 7.77 3.06 1.51
CA PHE A 134 7.94 2.76 0.09
C PHE A 134 9.13 3.49 -0.52
N LEU A 135 9.28 4.80 -0.26
CA LEU A 135 10.41 5.60 -0.74
C LEU A 135 11.75 5.10 -0.18
N CYS A 136 11.81 4.74 1.11
CA CYS A 136 13.02 4.23 1.73
C CYS A 136 13.41 2.85 1.20
N SER A 137 12.43 1.97 0.99
CA SER A 137 12.60 0.67 0.35
C SER A 137 13.20 0.80 -1.06
N LEU A 138 12.65 1.70 -1.88
CA LEU A 138 13.12 1.92 -3.25
C LEU A 138 14.48 2.62 -3.32
N ARG A 139 14.79 3.47 -2.32
CA ARG A 139 16.06 4.22 -2.25
C ARG A 139 17.29 3.32 -2.25
N VAL A 140 17.15 2.09 -1.76
CA VAL A 140 18.20 1.06 -1.77
C VAL A 140 18.72 0.79 -3.18
N ALA A 141 17.83 0.81 -4.18
CA ALA A 141 18.19 0.58 -5.58
C ALA A 141 18.68 1.85 -6.32
N ASP A 142 18.44 3.04 -5.76
CA ASP A 142 18.87 4.30 -6.36
C ASP A 142 19.44 5.28 -5.31
N LEU A 143 20.73 5.06 -5.00
CA LEU A 143 21.76 6.08 -4.72
C LEU A 143 21.35 7.56 -4.87
N GLY A 144 20.86 7.91 -6.06
CA GLY A 144 20.67 9.27 -6.51
C GLY A 144 19.28 9.84 -6.27
N ALA A 145 18.37 9.11 -5.61
CA ALA A 145 16.98 9.55 -5.49
C ALA A 145 16.86 10.91 -4.78
N LYS A 146 16.07 11.81 -5.35
CA LYS A 146 15.93 13.22 -4.92
C LYS A 146 14.52 13.49 -4.44
N LYS A 147 14.37 14.36 -3.43
CA LYS A 147 13.05 14.83 -2.99
C LYS A 147 12.28 15.46 -4.15
N TRP A 148 10.99 15.17 -4.23
CA TRP A 148 10.10 15.66 -5.30
C TRP A 148 8.81 16.26 -4.70
N LYS A 149 8.49 17.49 -5.10
CA LYS A 149 7.33 18.27 -4.64
C LYS A 149 6.70 19.11 -5.76
N ARG A 150 6.62 18.53 -6.96
CA ARG A 150 6.05 19.21 -8.13
C ARG A 150 4.60 18.75 -8.33
N LYS A 151 3.85 19.41 -9.23
CA LYS A 151 2.47 19.05 -9.58
C LYS A 151 1.52 18.93 -8.37
N GLY A 152 1.68 19.77 -7.35
CA GLY A 152 0.83 19.75 -6.15
C GLY A 152 1.28 18.76 -5.07
N ALA A 153 2.30 17.94 -5.30
CA ALA A 153 2.71 16.95 -4.32
C ALA A 153 3.32 17.57 -3.06
N TRP A 154 2.83 17.09 -1.92
CA TRP A 154 3.31 17.47 -0.59
C TRP A 154 4.69 16.86 -0.29
N LYS A 155 4.87 15.61 -0.72
CA LYS A 155 6.08 14.80 -0.51
C LYS A 155 6.27 13.81 -1.66
N GLY A 156 7.50 13.37 -1.90
CA GLY A 156 7.80 12.39 -2.93
C GLY A 156 9.30 12.26 -3.19
N ALA A 157 9.64 11.36 -4.10
CA ALA A 157 10.99 11.22 -4.63
C ALA A 157 10.98 10.96 -6.14
N TYR A 158 12.05 11.39 -6.79
CA TYR A 158 12.41 11.04 -8.15
C TYR A 158 13.65 10.15 -8.12
N PHE A 159 13.57 8.99 -8.78
CA PHE A 159 14.60 7.96 -8.88
C PHE A 159 15.24 8.07 -10.28
N PRO A 160 16.33 8.85 -10.44
CA PRO A 160 16.89 9.20 -11.74
C PRO A 160 17.42 8.01 -12.55
N THR A 161 17.89 6.95 -11.90
CA THR A 161 18.45 5.76 -12.58
C THR A 161 17.37 5.02 -13.37
N PHE A 162 16.12 5.09 -12.90
CA PHE A 162 14.97 4.40 -13.48
C PHE A 162 13.97 5.35 -14.15
N ASN A 163 14.18 6.66 -14.00
CA ASN A 163 13.24 7.69 -14.40
C ASN A 163 11.83 7.45 -13.82
N VAL A 164 11.76 7.16 -12.52
CA VAL A 164 10.52 6.89 -11.79
C VAL A 164 10.23 8.02 -10.81
N THR A 165 9.00 8.51 -10.77
CA THR A 165 8.53 9.42 -9.71
C THR A 165 7.54 8.71 -8.81
N VAL A 166 7.73 8.84 -7.51
CA VAL A 166 6.74 8.43 -6.50
C VAL A 166 6.38 9.63 -5.65
N ALA A 167 5.09 9.93 -5.51
CA ALA A 167 4.66 11.16 -4.84
C ALA A 167 3.37 10.99 -4.05
N TYR A 168 3.16 11.90 -3.10
CA TYR A 168 2.00 11.95 -2.23
C TYR A 168 1.31 13.31 -2.30
N HIS A 169 0.01 13.28 -2.49
CA HIS A 169 -0.91 14.42 -2.47
C HIS A 169 -1.77 14.33 -1.22
N ARG A 170 -1.65 15.34 -0.36
CA ARG A 170 -2.37 15.37 0.91
C ARG A 170 -3.82 15.81 0.65
N ALA A 171 -4.75 14.89 0.83
CA ALA A 171 -6.17 15.11 0.58
C ALA A 171 -7.00 14.34 1.62
N VAL A 172 -6.96 14.80 2.87
CA VAL A 172 -7.46 14.05 4.03
C VAL A 172 -8.94 13.66 3.93
N LEU A 173 -9.78 14.50 3.32
CA LEU A 173 -11.19 14.21 3.03
C LEU A 173 -11.46 13.85 1.56
N LEU A 174 -10.42 13.81 0.71
CA LEU A 174 -10.47 13.77 -0.77
C LEU A 174 -11.22 14.95 -1.43
N ALA A 175 -12.38 15.32 -0.93
CA ALA A 175 -13.14 16.48 -1.37
C ALA A 175 -12.54 17.80 -0.85
N LYS A 176 -12.85 18.89 -1.56
CA LYS A 176 -12.47 20.23 -1.17
C LYS A 176 -13.15 20.58 0.16
N TYR A 177 -12.35 21.03 1.12
CA TYR A 177 -12.87 21.53 2.38
C TYR A 177 -12.17 22.82 2.81
N LYS A 178 -12.90 23.69 3.51
CA LYS A 178 -12.37 24.97 4.01
C LYS A 178 -13.05 25.38 5.31
N TRP A 179 -12.26 25.98 6.20
CA TRP A 179 -12.80 26.65 7.38
C TRP A 179 -13.60 27.89 6.98
N GLN A 180 -14.78 28.05 7.57
CA GLN A 180 -15.65 29.22 7.43
C GLN A 180 -15.94 29.76 8.84
N PRO A 181 -15.27 30.84 9.26
CA PRO A 181 -15.53 31.45 10.56
C PRO A 181 -16.95 32.02 10.60
N LYS A 182 -17.55 31.98 11.78
CA LYS A 182 -18.86 32.59 12.03
C LYS A 182 -18.66 34.09 12.27
N TYR A 183 -19.43 34.91 11.59
CA TYR A 183 -19.50 36.35 11.86
C TYR A 183 -20.47 36.59 12.99
N SER A 184 -20.06 37.35 14.01
CA SER A 184 -21.01 37.83 15.02
C SER A 184 -21.95 38.87 14.40
N ALA A 185 -23.11 39.07 15.02
CA ALA A 185 -24.07 40.10 14.60
C ALA A 185 -23.48 41.53 14.68
N SER A 186 -22.36 41.73 15.39
CA SER A 186 -21.61 42.98 15.48
C SER A 186 -20.53 43.15 14.41
N GLY A 187 -20.38 42.20 13.48
CA GLY A 187 -19.41 42.26 12.39
C GLY A 187 -17.98 41.85 12.77
N ASP A 188 -17.74 41.47 14.02
CA ASP A 188 -16.44 40.98 14.48
C ASP A 188 -16.25 39.50 14.12
N GLN A 189 -15.05 39.16 13.62
CA GLN A 189 -14.67 37.79 13.33
C GLN A 189 -14.34 37.06 14.63
N SER A 190 -15.21 36.15 15.08
CA SER A 190 -14.81 35.14 16.05
C SER A 190 -14.00 34.07 15.34
N GLN A 191 -12.66 34.17 15.36
CA GLN A 191 -11.79 33.15 14.75
C GLN A 191 -11.95 31.75 15.39
N SER A 192 -12.54 31.67 16.59
CA SER A 192 -12.75 30.43 17.33
C SER A 192 -14.05 29.69 16.98
N GLU A 193 -15.08 30.37 16.44
CA GLU A 193 -16.37 29.78 16.06
C GLU A 193 -16.51 29.67 14.53
N GLY A 194 -17.11 28.59 14.04
CA GLY A 194 -17.30 28.40 12.60
C GLY A 194 -17.55 26.96 12.21
N VAL A 195 -17.54 26.70 10.91
CA VAL A 195 -17.79 25.37 10.32
C VAL A 195 -16.74 25.04 9.27
N TYR A 196 -16.54 23.76 9.02
CA TYR A 196 -15.78 23.30 7.86
C TYR A 196 -16.74 22.99 6.72
N ARG A 197 -16.77 23.85 5.70
CA ARG A 197 -17.50 23.55 4.47
C ARG A 197 -16.78 22.44 3.72
N VAL A 198 -17.52 21.41 3.30
CA VAL A 198 -17.05 20.31 2.45
C VAL A 198 -17.90 20.30 1.18
N ASP A 199 -17.29 20.57 0.03
CA ASP A 199 -17.96 20.51 -1.27
C ASP A 199 -17.84 19.08 -1.82
N VAL A 200 -18.87 18.25 -1.62
CA VAL A 200 -18.79 16.79 -1.82
C VAL A 200 -18.52 16.38 -3.25
N ASP A 201 -18.84 17.26 -4.21
CA ASP A 201 -18.73 17.06 -5.65
C ASP A 201 -17.49 17.76 -6.27
N ILE A 202 -16.63 18.35 -5.45
CA ILE A 202 -15.42 19.05 -5.89
C ILE A 202 -14.19 18.36 -5.27
N PRO A 203 -13.26 17.80 -6.07
CA PRO A 203 -12.01 17.24 -5.53
C PRO A 203 -11.15 18.33 -4.89
N ALA A 204 -10.36 17.97 -3.88
CA ALA A 204 -9.40 18.87 -3.27
C ALA A 204 -8.33 19.31 -4.30
N ASP A 205 -7.95 20.58 -4.24
CA ASP A 205 -7.08 21.24 -5.22
C ASP A 205 -5.71 20.53 -5.35
N ASP A 206 -5.21 19.94 -4.25
CA ASP A 206 -3.92 19.24 -4.19
C ASP A 206 -3.82 18.04 -5.15
N TRP A 207 -4.94 17.39 -5.51
CA TRP A 207 -4.92 16.19 -6.36
C TRP A 207 -5.84 16.26 -7.58
N ALA A 208 -6.71 17.26 -7.69
CA ALA A 208 -7.68 17.39 -8.78
C ALA A 208 -7.06 17.34 -10.20
N ASN A 209 -5.81 17.82 -10.35
CA ASN A 209 -5.16 17.99 -11.65
C ASN A 209 -4.06 16.97 -11.97
N ILE A 210 -4.02 15.83 -11.26
CA ILE A 210 -2.94 14.83 -11.42
C ILE A 210 -3.25 13.71 -12.40
N THR A 211 -4.43 13.75 -13.02
CA THR A 211 -5.10 12.63 -13.69
C THR A 211 -4.28 11.91 -14.76
N ASN A 212 -3.36 12.60 -15.45
CA ASN A 212 -2.56 12.05 -16.54
C ASN A 212 -1.09 11.77 -16.21
N PHE A 213 -0.64 12.04 -14.98
CA PHE A 213 0.78 11.94 -14.63
C PHE A 213 1.19 10.57 -14.08
N TYR A 214 0.24 9.81 -13.53
CA TYR A 214 0.49 8.58 -12.79
C TYR A 214 0.01 7.35 -13.55
N ASP A 215 0.83 6.30 -13.52
CA ASP A 215 0.53 4.97 -14.03
C ASP A 215 -0.11 4.10 -12.95
N VAL A 216 0.21 4.38 -11.68
CA VAL A 216 -0.40 3.74 -10.51
C VAL A 216 -0.86 4.82 -9.53
N LEU A 217 -2.08 4.69 -9.03
CA LEU A 217 -2.64 5.57 -7.99
C LEU A 217 -3.14 4.76 -6.80
N VAL A 218 -2.77 5.16 -5.59
CA VAL A 218 -3.18 4.55 -4.32
C VAL A 218 -3.94 5.58 -3.50
N PHE A 219 -5.24 5.39 -3.34
CA PHE A 219 -6.13 6.30 -2.60
C PHE A 219 -6.40 5.79 -1.19
N ASN A 220 -6.59 6.71 -0.24
CA ASN A 220 -7.20 6.42 1.06
C ASN A 220 -7.90 7.66 1.63
N THR A 221 -8.85 7.45 2.53
CA THR A 221 -9.39 8.48 3.45
C THR A 221 -10.14 7.78 4.57
N GLY A 222 -10.09 8.30 5.79
CA GLY A 222 -10.88 7.78 6.90
C GLY A 222 -10.43 8.29 8.26
N HIS A 223 -9.13 8.39 8.52
CA HIS A 223 -8.62 8.80 9.84
C HIS A 223 -8.93 10.24 10.25
N TRP A 224 -9.39 11.08 9.31
CA TRP A 224 -9.88 12.43 9.63
C TRP A 224 -11.39 12.49 9.83
N TRP A 225 -12.12 11.42 9.54
CA TRP A 225 -13.57 11.32 9.71
C TRP A 225 -13.91 10.91 11.14
N GLY A 226 -13.49 11.74 12.09
CA GLY A 226 -13.76 11.58 13.52
C GLY A 226 -14.04 12.93 14.19
N TYR A 227 -14.80 12.89 15.28
CA TYR A 227 -15.12 14.08 16.08
C TYR A 227 -13.89 14.66 16.81
N ASP A 228 -12.78 13.94 16.85
CA ASP A 228 -11.49 14.46 17.31
C ASP A 228 -10.88 15.49 16.35
N LYS A 229 -11.09 15.33 15.03
CA LYS A 229 -10.64 16.27 14.00
C LYS A 229 -11.67 17.35 13.71
N PHE A 230 -12.94 16.98 13.74
CA PHE A 230 -14.07 17.87 13.48
C PHE A 230 -15.08 17.79 14.64
N PRO A 231 -14.80 18.46 15.75
CA PRO A 231 -15.66 18.42 16.93
C PRO A 231 -17.00 19.10 16.66
N LYS A 232 -18.01 18.85 17.52
CA LYS A 232 -19.37 19.36 17.31
C LYS A 232 -19.47 20.89 17.30
N GLU A 233 -18.53 21.56 17.96
CA GLU A 233 -18.40 23.02 17.99
C GLU A 233 -17.79 23.58 16.70
N LYS A 234 -17.13 22.73 15.90
CA LYS A 234 -16.52 23.05 14.59
C LYS A 234 -16.88 21.98 13.56
N PRO A 235 -18.18 21.79 13.28
CA PRO A 235 -18.65 20.63 12.53
C PRO A 235 -18.31 20.74 11.04
N LEU A 236 -18.36 19.60 10.36
CA LEU A 236 -18.44 19.54 8.91
C LEU A 236 -19.84 19.97 8.45
N VAL A 237 -19.91 20.81 7.42
CA VAL A 237 -21.16 21.17 6.74
C VAL A 237 -20.99 20.88 5.25
N PHE A 238 -21.87 20.04 4.72
CA PHE A 238 -21.74 19.50 3.37
C PHE A 238 -22.50 20.34 2.34
N TYR A 239 -21.86 20.55 1.20
CA TYR A 239 -22.37 21.31 0.07
C TYR A 239 -22.32 20.45 -1.19
N ARG A 240 -23.25 20.70 -2.10
CA ARG A 240 -23.27 20.13 -3.45
C ARG A 240 -23.73 21.20 -4.44
N ALA A 241 -23.04 21.32 -5.58
CA ALA A 241 -23.32 22.36 -6.58
C ALA A 241 -23.39 23.78 -5.97
N GLY A 242 -22.53 24.05 -4.98
CA GLY A 242 -22.45 25.34 -4.30
C GLY A 242 -23.53 25.61 -3.25
N GLN A 243 -24.50 24.71 -3.06
CA GLN A 243 -25.59 24.86 -2.08
C GLN A 243 -25.42 23.92 -0.88
N PRO A 244 -25.78 24.34 0.35
CA PRO A 244 -25.74 23.46 1.50
C PRO A 244 -26.76 22.31 1.35
N ILE A 245 -26.38 21.11 1.78
CA ILE A 245 -27.26 19.95 1.78
C ILE A 245 -28.22 20.07 2.97
N VAL A 246 -29.53 19.91 2.71
CA VAL A 246 -30.60 19.99 3.71
C VAL A 246 -31.49 18.74 3.59
N PRO A 247 -31.78 18.02 4.70
CA PRO A 247 -31.28 18.26 6.06
C PRO A 247 -29.76 18.09 6.16
N ALA A 248 -29.15 18.71 7.18
CA ALA A 248 -27.72 18.60 7.43
C ALA A 248 -27.33 17.14 7.65
N LEU A 249 -26.22 16.72 7.04
CA LEU A 249 -25.72 15.35 7.16
C LEU A 249 -24.83 15.22 8.39
N GLU A 250 -24.95 14.09 9.08
CA GLU A 250 -23.95 13.66 10.06
C GLU A 250 -22.65 13.26 9.35
N MET A 251 -21.55 13.18 10.12
CA MET A 251 -20.21 12.96 9.59
C MET A 251 -20.09 11.71 8.71
N MET A 252 -20.70 10.59 9.12
CA MET A 252 -20.62 9.33 8.38
C MET A 252 -21.47 9.32 7.11
N ASP A 253 -22.63 10.00 7.11
CA ASP A 253 -23.44 10.19 5.90
C ASP A 253 -22.72 11.11 4.92
N GLY A 254 -22.05 12.13 5.44
CA GLY A 254 -21.16 13.00 4.67
C GLY A 254 -19.99 12.25 4.05
N LEU A 255 -19.33 11.36 4.81
CA LEU A 255 -18.28 10.46 4.30
C LEU A 255 -18.81 9.59 3.16
N LYS A 256 -19.96 8.92 3.36
CA LYS A 256 -20.58 8.09 2.34
C LYS A 256 -20.85 8.87 1.05
N LEU A 257 -21.34 10.10 1.18
CA LEU A 257 -21.61 10.96 0.02
C LEU A 257 -20.32 11.42 -0.67
N VAL A 258 -19.30 11.82 0.09
CA VAL A 258 -17.99 12.18 -0.45
C VAL A 258 -17.35 11.01 -1.18
N LEU A 259 -17.36 9.81 -0.60
CA LEU A 259 -16.84 8.61 -1.26
C LEU A 259 -17.52 8.36 -2.60
N LYS A 260 -18.86 8.42 -2.63
CA LYS A 260 -19.63 8.25 -3.87
C LYS A 260 -19.21 9.25 -4.95
N HIS A 261 -19.12 10.54 -4.61
CA HIS A 261 -18.77 11.57 -5.59
C HIS A 261 -17.30 11.52 -6.01
N MET A 262 -16.37 11.27 -5.08
CA MET A 262 -14.94 11.21 -5.38
C MET A 262 -14.59 9.96 -6.20
N VAL A 263 -15.18 8.81 -5.88
CA VAL A 263 -15.03 7.60 -6.69
C VAL A 263 -15.58 7.83 -8.10
N SER A 264 -16.78 8.41 -8.23
CA SER A 264 -17.35 8.74 -9.54
C SER A 264 -16.48 9.73 -10.33
N HIS A 265 -15.91 10.73 -9.67
CA HIS A 265 -14.96 11.67 -10.28
C HIS A 265 -13.71 10.95 -10.79
N ILE A 266 -13.12 10.07 -9.97
CA ILE A 266 -11.92 9.30 -10.35
C ILE A 266 -12.20 8.39 -11.55
N GLN A 267 -13.31 7.66 -11.55
CA GLN A 267 -13.70 6.81 -12.68
C GLN A 267 -13.86 7.60 -13.98
N LYS A 268 -14.31 8.85 -13.90
CA LYS A 268 -14.54 9.72 -15.06
C LYS A 268 -13.25 10.38 -15.57
N GLU A 269 -12.40 10.87 -14.67
CA GLU A 269 -11.31 11.77 -15.04
C GLU A 269 -9.94 11.09 -15.10
N ILE A 270 -9.73 9.95 -14.42
CA ILE A 270 -8.48 9.19 -14.47
C ILE A 270 -8.54 8.16 -15.61
N PRO A 271 -7.52 8.11 -16.50
CA PRO A 271 -7.49 7.16 -17.60
C PRO A 271 -7.70 5.71 -17.15
N GLY A 272 -8.48 4.95 -17.91
CA GLY A 272 -8.73 3.52 -17.62
C GLY A 272 -7.48 2.63 -17.64
N LYS A 273 -6.38 3.10 -18.25
CA LYS A 273 -5.07 2.42 -18.22
C LYS A 273 -4.29 2.62 -16.91
N THR A 274 -4.71 3.54 -16.05
CA THR A 274 -4.05 3.79 -14.77
C THR A 274 -4.51 2.74 -13.78
N LEU A 275 -3.57 2.00 -13.20
CA LEU A 275 -3.85 1.04 -12.15
C LEU A 275 -4.25 1.78 -10.87
N LYS A 276 -5.48 1.53 -10.39
CA LYS A 276 -6.08 2.25 -9.27
C LYS A 276 -6.27 1.31 -8.08
N PHE A 277 -5.62 1.63 -6.96
CA PHE A 277 -5.83 0.96 -5.70
C PHE A 277 -6.63 1.84 -4.75
N TRP A 278 -7.57 1.23 -4.04
CA TRP A 278 -8.14 1.82 -2.83
C TRP A 278 -7.60 1.09 -1.60
N ARG A 279 -6.80 1.80 -0.80
CA ARG A 279 -6.28 1.28 0.47
C ARG A 279 -7.36 1.38 1.54
N LEU A 280 -7.71 0.25 2.13
CA LEU A 280 -8.57 0.21 3.30
C LEU A 280 -7.89 0.88 4.51
N GLN A 281 -8.67 1.10 5.57
CA GLN A 281 -8.22 1.81 6.76
C GLN A 281 -7.08 1.09 7.46
N SER A 282 -6.11 1.87 7.92
CA SER A 282 -5.14 1.34 8.90
C SER A 282 -5.84 1.27 10.26
N PRO A 283 -5.70 0.20 11.04
CA PRO A 283 -6.22 0.19 12.40
C PRO A 283 -5.40 1.11 13.31
N ARG A 284 -6.03 1.52 14.40
CA ARG A 284 -5.41 2.18 15.57
C ARG A 284 -5.50 1.24 16.76
N HIS A 285 -4.56 1.31 17.71
CA HIS A 285 -4.48 0.36 18.84
C HIS A 285 -4.47 1.07 20.20
N PHE A 286 -5.50 1.85 20.49
CA PHE A 286 -5.62 2.50 21.79
C PHE A 286 -6.16 1.56 22.86
N TYR A 287 -5.47 1.53 24.01
CA TYR A 287 -5.85 0.82 25.21
C TYR A 287 -6.06 1.79 26.39
N GLY A 288 -7.07 1.52 27.21
CA GLY A 288 -7.40 2.30 28.41
C GLY A 288 -8.19 3.60 28.16
N GLY A 289 -8.25 4.07 26.91
CA GLY A 289 -8.99 5.27 26.53
C GLY A 289 -8.70 5.72 25.11
N GLU A 290 -9.34 6.81 24.68
CA GLU A 290 -9.05 7.50 23.41
C GLU A 290 -7.72 8.27 23.45
N TRP A 291 -7.25 8.73 22.29
CA TRP A 291 -6.00 9.50 22.18
C TRP A 291 -5.94 10.74 23.10
N ASN A 292 -7.08 11.36 23.40
CA ASN A 292 -7.25 12.52 24.29
C ASN A 292 -7.78 12.15 25.69
N GLN A 293 -7.90 10.85 25.99
CA GLN A 293 -8.41 10.32 27.25
C GLN A 293 -7.43 9.30 27.84
N ASN A 294 -6.14 9.64 27.81
CA ASN A 294 -5.04 8.81 28.31
C ASN A 294 -4.92 7.42 27.66
N GLY A 295 -5.42 7.25 26.43
CA GLY A 295 -5.19 6.06 25.63
C GLY A 295 -3.71 5.84 25.35
N SER A 296 -3.30 4.57 25.35
CA SER A 296 -1.89 4.16 25.12
C SER A 296 -1.78 2.95 24.19
N CYS A 297 -0.58 2.69 23.68
CA CYS A 297 -0.29 1.54 22.81
C CYS A 297 1.11 0.98 23.05
N LEU A 298 1.49 0.82 24.33
CA LEU A 298 2.78 0.28 24.74
C LEU A 298 2.77 -1.25 24.74
N PHE A 299 2.49 -1.85 23.58
CA PHE A 299 2.50 -3.30 23.38
C PHE A 299 3.88 -3.78 22.92
N ASN A 300 4.27 -4.97 23.37
CA ASN A 300 5.51 -5.62 22.97
C ASN A 300 5.31 -6.83 22.05
N GLU A 301 4.08 -7.32 21.94
CA GLU A 301 3.72 -8.48 21.12
C GLU A 301 2.45 -8.16 20.31
N PRO A 302 2.28 -8.79 19.13
CA PRO A 302 1.04 -8.71 18.38
C PRO A 302 -0.17 -9.21 19.20
N LEU A 303 -1.36 -8.74 18.86
CA LEU A 303 -2.61 -9.32 19.31
C LEU A 303 -2.78 -10.73 18.75
N GLU A 304 -3.46 -11.57 19.52
CA GLU A 304 -3.93 -12.88 19.05
C GLU A 304 -5.18 -12.73 18.17
N GLU A 305 -5.42 -13.68 17.27
CA GLU A 305 -6.60 -13.66 16.39
C GLU A 305 -7.91 -13.59 17.18
N SER A 306 -7.97 -14.27 18.33
CA SER A 306 -9.11 -14.27 19.26
C SER A 306 -9.43 -12.90 19.84
N GLN A 307 -8.47 -11.96 19.83
CA GLN A 307 -8.63 -10.62 20.37
C GLN A 307 -9.13 -9.63 19.33
N LEU A 308 -8.98 -9.89 18.03
CA LEU A 308 -9.25 -8.89 17.00
C LEU A 308 -10.70 -8.41 17.01
N ASP A 309 -11.68 -9.31 17.12
CA ASP A 309 -13.08 -8.91 17.14
C ASP A 309 -13.43 -8.09 18.39
N ILE A 310 -12.84 -8.43 19.54
CA ILE A 310 -13.00 -7.67 20.79
C ILE A 310 -12.55 -6.20 20.59
N TRP A 311 -11.46 -6.01 19.82
CA TRP A 311 -10.86 -4.70 19.59
C TRP A 311 -11.53 -3.89 18.48
N PHE A 312 -11.90 -4.55 17.37
CA PHE A 312 -12.20 -3.89 16.11
C PHE A 312 -13.62 -4.09 15.61
N ASP A 313 -14.38 -5.06 16.13
CA ASP A 313 -15.77 -5.26 15.70
C ASP A 313 -16.65 -4.05 16.10
N PRO A 314 -17.34 -3.41 15.14
CA PRO A 314 -18.23 -2.28 15.42
C PRO A 314 -19.41 -2.57 16.36
N SER A 315 -19.79 -3.84 16.53
CA SER A 315 -20.81 -4.26 17.50
C SER A 315 -20.33 -4.18 18.95
N ASN A 316 -19.02 -4.10 19.18
CA ASN A 316 -18.41 -3.94 20.50
C ASN A 316 -18.28 -2.45 20.86
N ASN A 317 -18.21 -2.17 22.17
CA ASN A 317 -18.06 -0.81 22.72
C ASN A 317 -16.59 -0.33 22.81
N GLY A 318 -15.74 -0.77 21.88
CA GLY A 318 -14.33 -0.41 21.81
C GLY A 318 -14.04 0.91 21.11
N VAL A 319 -12.88 1.48 21.39
CA VAL A 319 -12.39 2.72 20.77
C VAL A 319 -11.74 2.50 19.40
N ASN A 320 -11.42 1.27 19.00
CA ASN A 320 -10.64 1.01 17.77
C ASN A 320 -11.49 0.57 16.56
N ARG A 321 -12.81 0.64 16.65
CA ARG A 321 -13.77 0.06 15.69
C ARG A 321 -14.00 0.82 14.37
N GLU A 322 -13.46 2.01 14.24
CA GLU A 322 -13.74 2.90 13.10
C GLU A 322 -13.24 2.33 11.78
N ALA A 323 -12.09 1.66 11.78
CA ALA A 323 -11.47 1.13 10.57
C ALA A 323 -12.43 0.17 9.82
N ARG A 324 -12.97 -0.83 10.53
CA ARG A 324 -13.94 -1.78 9.95
C ARG A 324 -15.24 -1.11 9.51
N THR A 325 -15.70 -0.08 10.23
CA THR A 325 -16.91 0.68 9.87
C THR A 325 -16.73 1.47 8.59
N ILE A 326 -15.62 2.21 8.47
CA ILE A 326 -15.28 3.00 7.29
C ILE A 326 -15.00 2.11 6.08
N ASN A 327 -14.34 0.96 6.28
CA ASN A 327 -14.09 0.00 5.21
C ASN A 327 -15.37 -0.49 4.53
N ARG A 328 -16.45 -0.75 5.30
CA ARG A 328 -17.75 -1.13 4.70
C ARG A 328 -18.29 -0.05 3.75
N LEU A 329 -18.12 1.23 4.08
CA LEU A 329 -18.55 2.34 3.23
C LEU A 329 -17.67 2.50 1.99
N ILE A 330 -16.37 2.28 2.14
CA ILE A 330 -15.41 2.25 1.04
C ILE A 330 -15.76 1.12 0.07
N ASP A 331 -15.93 -0.11 0.57
CA ASP A 331 -16.27 -1.28 -0.23
C ASP A 331 -17.60 -1.09 -0.97
N GLU A 332 -18.58 -0.43 -0.36
CA GLU A 332 -19.83 -0.05 -1.04
C GLU A 332 -19.57 0.97 -2.16
N ALA A 333 -18.74 1.99 -1.92
CA ALA A 333 -18.51 3.08 -2.86
C ALA A 333 -17.68 2.67 -4.08
N ILE A 334 -16.72 1.76 -3.92
CA ILE A 334 -15.87 1.27 -5.00
C ILE A 334 -16.41 -0.01 -5.66
N ARG A 335 -17.55 -0.52 -5.19
CA ARG A 335 -18.23 -1.65 -5.82
C ARG A 335 -18.52 -1.32 -7.29
N ASP A 336 -18.31 -2.30 -8.16
CA ASP A 336 -18.58 -2.17 -9.60
C ASP A 336 -17.75 -1.08 -10.30
N THR A 337 -16.56 -0.79 -9.78
CA THR A 337 -15.55 0.09 -10.39
C THR A 337 -14.28 -0.69 -10.75
N ASP A 338 -13.33 -0.04 -11.44
CA ASP A 338 -12.03 -0.65 -11.77
C ASP A 338 -10.96 -0.45 -10.66
N PHE A 339 -11.37 -0.10 -9.45
CA PHE A 339 -10.46 -0.07 -8.30
C PHE A 339 -10.09 -1.49 -7.83
N GLU A 340 -8.80 -1.73 -7.65
CA GLU A 340 -8.31 -2.87 -6.88
C GLU A 340 -8.30 -2.55 -5.38
N VAL A 341 -8.92 -3.41 -4.57
CA VAL A 341 -8.93 -3.25 -3.11
C VAL A 341 -7.56 -3.65 -2.55
N LEU A 342 -6.94 -2.73 -1.83
CA LEU A 342 -5.72 -2.96 -1.07
C LEU A 342 -6.08 -3.12 0.42
N ASP A 343 -6.52 -4.33 0.78
CA ASP A 343 -6.97 -4.70 2.13
C ASP A 343 -5.79 -5.03 3.05
N LEU A 344 -5.18 -3.97 3.57
CA LEU A 344 -4.10 -4.06 4.54
C LEU A 344 -4.62 -3.98 5.99
N THR A 345 -5.94 -3.88 6.19
CA THR A 345 -6.53 -3.68 7.52
C THR A 345 -6.30 -4.89 8.40
N HIS A 346 -6.73 -6.06 7.94
CA HIS A 346 -6.72 -7.28 8.76
C HIS A 346 -5.32 -7.67 9.24
N LEU A 347 -4.32 -7.71 8.34
CA LEU A 347 -2.95 -8.02 8.75
C LEU A 347 -2.37 -6.97 9.72
N SER A 348 -2.82 -5.72 9.64
CA SER A 348 -2.37 -4.66 10.55
C SER A 348 -3.09 -4.68 11.90
N GLU A 349 -4.28 -5.28 12.03
CA GLU A 349 -5.03 -5.41 13.29
C GLU A 349 -4.29 -6.27 14.32
N PHE A 350 -3.42 -7.18 13.87
CA PHE A 350 -2.57 -7.94 14.78
C PHE A 350 -1.49 -7.05 15.42
N ARG A 351 -1.06 -5.97 14.76
CA ARG A 351 0.26 -5.37 15.01
C ARG A 351 0.26 -4.26 16.05
N ALA A 352 -0.47 -4.42 17.16
CA ALA A 352 -0.48 -3.46 18.26
C ALA A 352 0.94 -3.08 18.76
N ASP A 353 1.91 -3.99 18.60
CA ASP A 353 3.33 -3.84 18.92
C ASP A 353 4.10 -2.86 18.02
N ALA A 354 3.56 -2.38 16.90
CA ALA A 354 4.37 -1.72 15.88
C ALA A 354 4.18 -0.18 15.78
N HIS A 355 3.47 0.43 16.73
CA HIS A 355 3.24 1.88 16.77
C HIS A 355 4.40 2.69 17.37
N PRO A 356 4.67 3.94 16.94
CA PRO A 356 5.64 4.82 17.58
C PRO A 356 5.33 5.12 19.04
N ALA A 357 4.07 5.08 19.46
CA ALA A 357 3.62 5.32 20.83
C ALA A 357 4.26 6.58 21.44
N ILE A 358 5.26 6.42 22.30
CA ILE A 358 5.98 7.52 22.98
C ILE A 358 7.28 7.94 22.28
N TRP A 359 7.83 7.12 21.39
CA TRP A 359 9.12 7.32 20.73
C TRP A 359 9.02 8.27 19.53
N LEU A 360 8.58 9.50 19.78
CA LEU A 360 8.26 10.50 18.75
C LEU A 360 9.45 11.42 18.37
N GLY A 361 10.60 11.24 19.04
CA GLY A 361 11.83 12.01 18.76
C GLY A 361 11.78 13.46 19.29
N ARG A 362 10.85 13.76 20.20
CA ARG A 362 10.71 15.06 20.88
C ARG A 362 10.16 14.85 22.30
N GLN A 363 10.84 15.39 23.31
CA GLN A 363 10.57 15.09 24.73
C GLN A 363 9.15 15.46 25.20
N ASP A 364 8.61 16.59 24.74
CA ASP A 364 7.27 17.10 25.09
C ASP A 364 6.16 16.61 24.14
N ALA A 365 6.49 15.81 23.11
CA ALA A 365 5.51 15.42 22.10
C ALA A 365 4.35 14.63 22.70
N VAL A 366 4.61 13.70 23.61
CA VAL A 366 3.55 12.90 24.25
C VAL A 366 2.65 13.77 25.12
N ALA A 367 3.21 14.73 25.86
CA ALA A 367 2.44 15.63 26.70
C ALA A 367 1.54 16.57 25.87
N VAL A 368 1.98 16.96 24.68
CA VAL A 368 1.24 17.89 23.81
C VAL A 368 0.26 17.18 22.87
N TRP A 369 0.61 16.00 22.35
CA TRP A 369 -0.12 15.33 21.27
C TRP A 369 -0.71 13.97 21.67
N GLY A 370 -0.38 13.44 22.86
CA GLY A 370 -0.67 12.06 23.24
C GLY A 370 0.30 11.05 22.61
N GLN A 371 0.06 9.77 22.85
CA GLN A 371 0.80 8.69 22.19
C GLN A 371 0.33 8.52 20.74
N ASP A 372 1.27 8.27 19.82
CA ASP A 372 0.91 7.94 18.44
C ASP A 372 0.60 6.44 18.30
N CYS A 373 -0.68 6.12 18.44
CA CYS A 373 -1.22 4.76 18.28
C CYS A 373 -1.98 4.59 16.96
N MET A 374 -1.69 5.45 15.98
CA MET A 374 -2.31 5.45 14.66
C MET A 374 -1.29 5.15 13.57
N HIS A 375 -0.18 5.91 13.53
CA HIS A 375 0.89 5.71 12.55
C HIS A 375 1.79 4.54 12.95
N TRP A 376 2.65 4.11 12.04
CA TRP A 376 3.54 2.98 12.26
C TRP A 376 5.00 3.40 12.37
N CYS A 377 5.74 2.68 13.21
CA CYS A 377 7.19 2.71 13.18
C CYS A 377 7.71 2.28 11.81
N LEU A 378 8.78 2.95 11.39
CA LEU A 378 9.53 2.65 10.18
C LEU A 378 11.00 2.40 10.54
N PRO A 379 11.61 1.32 10.05
CA PRO A 379 10.98 0.18 9.37
C PRO A 379 9.99 -0.59 10.27
N GLY A 380 9.02 -1.26 9.67
CA GLY A 380 7.91 -1.90 10.39
C GLY A 380 6.77 -2.39 9.50
N VAL A 381 5.53 -2.32 10.01
CA VAL A 381 4.32 -2.84 9.32
C VAL A 381 4.15 -2.31 7.89
N PRO A 382 4.40 -1.02 7.60
CA PRO A 382 4.31 -0.51 6.23
C PRO A 382 5.27 -1.18 5.25
N ASP A 383 6.36 -1.80 5.70
CA ASP A 383 7.27 -2.52 4.79
C ASP A 383 6.59 -3.78 4.23
N THR A 384 5.74 -4.45 5.01
CA THR A 384 4.88 -5.54 4.49
C THR A 384 3.85 -4.99 3.49
N TRP A 385 3.35 -3.77 3.71
CA TRP A 385 2.47 -3.12 2.73
C TRP A 385 3.21 -2.83 1.42
N VAL A 386 4.49 -2.46 1.49
CA VAL A 386 5.37 -2.28 0.31
C VAL A 386 5.50 -3.60 -0.44
N ASP A 387 5.76 -4.70 0.25
CA ASP A 387 5.88 -6.03 -0.35
C ASP A 387 4.60 -6.41 -1.12
N ILE A 388 3.42 -6.21 -0.51
CA ILE A 388 2.12 -6.52 -1.10
C ILE A 388 1.85 -5.62 -2.32
N LEU A 389 1.94 -4.30 -2.16
CA LEU A 389 1.65 -3.34 -3.24
C LEU A 389 2.58 -3.58 -4.43
N SER A 390 3.88 -3.78 -4.18
CA SER A 390 4.86 -4.00 -5.24
C SER A 390 4.60 -5.30 -5.99
N LYS A 391 4.16 -6.35 -5.29
CA LYS A 391 3.77 -7.62 -5.91
C LYS A 391 2.53 -7.47 -6.78
N LEU A 392 1.51 -6.74 -6.33
CA LEU A 392 0.29 -6.48 -7.10
C LEU A 392 0.59 -5.65 -8.37
N ILE A 393 1.32 -4.54 -8.23
CA ILE A 393 1.76 -3.72 -9.37
C ILE A 393 2.57 -4.57 -10.35
N SER A 394 3.55 -5.34 -9.86
CA SER A 394 4.40 -6.18 -10.71
C SER A 394 3.64 -7.31 -11.41
N HIS A 395 2.56 -7.80 -10.80
CA HIS A 395 1.69 -8.79 -11.42
C HIS A 395 0.91 -8.15 -12.58
N HIS A 396 0.29 -6.99 -12.34
CA HIS A 396 -0.48 -6.27 -13.35
C HIS A 396 0.37 -5.90 -14.57
N LEU A 397 1.55 -5.30 -14.35
CA LEU A 397 2.45 -4.88 -15.42
C LEU A 397 3.06 -6.02 -16.25
N LYS A 398 3.01 -7.27 -15.77
CA LYS A 398 3.45 -8.45 -16.54
C LYS A 398 2.34 -9.07 -17.38
N MET A 399 1.10 -8.69 -17.12
CA MET A 399 -0.08 -9.16 -17.83
C MET A 399 -0.47 -8.20 -18.96
N GLU A 400 -0.03 -6.93 -18.89
CA GLU A 400 0.08 -6.01 -20.04
C GLU A 400 1.11 -6.50 -21.05
#